data_AF-W1YRG1-F1
#
_entry.id   AF-W1YRG1-F1
#
_cell.length_a   1.000
_cell.length_b   1.000
_cell.length_c   1.000
_cell.angle_alpha   90.00
_cell.angle_beta   90.00
_cell.angle_gamma   90.00
#
_symmetry.space_group_name_H-M   'P 1'
#
loop_
_entity.id
_entity.type
_entity.pdbx_description
1 polymer ?
#
loop_
_entity_poly.entity_id
_entity_poly.type
_entity_poly.pdbx_seq_one_letter_code
_entity_poly.pdbx_strand_id
1 'polypeptide(L)'
;SRKFYIVELLPYIIIGGTMLELKPMIHKFRMKDNYYCLDVNSGIIHVIDELIDRVLDIYDGTNRDAVHAALDAKEDAVELDEIMDELDELIKAEQLFAPMSTEFKLVVGEKPIVKALCLNI
;
A
#
# COMPACT_ATOMS: atom_id res chain seq x y z
N SER A 1 -23.79 10.49 2.44
CA SER A 1 -24.19 9.06 2.46
C SER A 1 -22.97 8.27 2.91
N ARG A 2 -23.12 7.28 3.80
CA ARG A 2 -21.97 6.50 4.29
C ARG A 2 -21.58 5.47 3.23
N LYS A 3 -20.31 5.42 2.84
CA LYS A 3 -19.78 4.38 1.93
C LYS A 3 -18.91 3.41 2.72
N PHE A 4 -19.10 2.12 2.48
CA PHE A 4 -18.30 1.04 3.03
C PHE A 4 -17.35 0.54 1.95
N TYR A 5 -16.06 0.45 2.28
CA TYR A 5 -15.06 -0.17 1.43
C TYR A 5 -14.60 -1.46 2.07
N ILE A 6 -14.63 -2.54 1.29
CA ILE A 6 -14.26 -3.91 1.68
C ILE A 6 -12.93 -4.21 0.99
N VAL A 7 -11.86 -4.34 1.77
CA VAL A 7 -10.57 -4.82 1.28
C VAL A 7 -10.49 -6.31 1.61
N GLU A 8 -10.54 -7.14 0.57
CA GLU A 8 -10.32 -8.59 0.70
C GLU A 8 -8.82 -8.89 0.69
N LEU A 9 -8.30 -9.34 1.83
CA LEU A 9 -6.93 -9.82 1.95
C LEU A 9 -6.87 -11.25 1.38
N LEU A 10 -6.43 -11.40 0.13
CA LEU A 10 -6.10 -12.73 -0.39
C LEU A 10 -4.81 -13.22 0.29
N PRO A 11 -4.83 -14.36 1.00
CA PRO A 11 -3.61 -14.89 1.58
C PRO A 11 -2.67 -15.31 0.45
N TYR A 12 -1.48 -14.72 0.38
CA TYR A 12 -0.41 -15.26 -0.43
C TYR A 12 0.11 -16.52 0.28
N ILE A 13 -0.43 -17.69 -0.08
CA ILE A 13 -0.11 -18.97 0.55
C ILE A 13 1.20 -19.49 -0.03
N ILE A 14 2.29 -19.45 0.76
CA ILE A 14 3.49 -20.24 0.49
C ILE A 14 3.44 -21.48 1.39
N ILE A 15 3.25 -22.65 0.77
CA ILE A 15 3.10 -23.94 1.46
C ILE A 15 4.49 -24.44 1.84
N GLY A 16 4.82 -24.41 3.14
CA GLY A 16 6.08 -24.96 3.64
C GLY A 16 6.43 -24.64 5.10
N GLY A 17 5.62 -25.06 6.06
CA GLY A 17 6.04 -25.30 7.46
C GLY A 17 6.47 -24.12 8.34
N THR A 18 6.51 -22.89 7.85
CA THR A 18 6.89 -21.68 8.62
C THR A 18 5.67 -20.78 8.88
N MET A 19 5.70 -20.00 9.96
CA MET A 19 4.72 -18.94 10.22
C MET A 19 4.46 -18.15 8.94
N LEU A 20 3.19 -18.01 8.56
CA LEU A 20 2.78 -17.19 7.41
C LEU A 20 2.98 -15.73 7.79
N GLU A 21 4.12 -15.14 7.41
CA GLU A 21 4.31 -13.70 7.50
C GLU A 21 3.50 -13.02 6.40
N LEU A 22 2.56 -12.17 6.82
CA LEU A 22 1.83 -11.31 5.90
C LEU A 22 2.75 -10.20 5.42
N LYS A 23 2.88 -10.09 4.09
CA LYS A 23 3.65 -9.01 3.48
C LYS A 23 2.95 -7.65 3.69
N PRO A 24 3.71 -6.55 3.76
CA PRO A 24 3.18 -5.20 3.61
C PRO A 24 2.27 -5.08 2.40
N MET A 25 1.15 -4.36 2.56
CA MET A 25 0.15 -4.24 1.50
C MET A 25 -0.52 -2.87 1.54
N ILE A 26 -0.61 -2.23 0.38
CA ILE A 26 -1.39 -1.01 0.17
C ILE A 26 -2.59 -1.30 -0.74
N HIS A 27 -3.65 -0.51 -0.59
CA HIS A 27 -4.80 -0.52 -1.48
C HIS A 27 -5.07 0.90 -1.97
N LYS A 28 -4.96 1.10 -3.28
CA LYS A 28 -5.22 2.39 -3.92
C LYS A 28 -6.61 2.41 -4.53
N PHE A 29 -7.31 3.53 -4.39
CA PHE A 29 -8.62 3.73 -5.02
C PHE A 29 -8.90 5.20 -5.29
N ARG A 30 -9.71 5.46 -6.33
CA ARG A 30 -10.18 6.81 -6.66
C ARG A 30 -11.61 7.01 -6.21
N MET A 31 -11.89 8.14 -5.58
CA MET A 31 -13.25 8.55 -5.24
C MET A 31 -13.47 10.02 -5.58
N LYS A 32 -14.44 10.26 -6.48
CA LYS A 32 -14.64 11.57 -7.12
C LYS A 32 -13.32 11.99 -7.81
N ASP A 33 -12.77 13.14 -7.41
CA ASP A 33 -11.60 13.75 -8.02
C ASP A 33 -10.31 13.52 -7.21
N ASN A 34 -10.37 12.74 -6.13
CA ASN A 34 -9.22 12.47 -5.27
C ASN A 34 -8.75 11.01 -5.39
N TYR A 35 -7.44 10.82 -5.27
CA TYR A 35 -6.80 9.51 -5.14
C TYR A 35 -6.50 9.23 -3.66
N TYR A 36 -6.66 7.97 -3.27
CA TYR A 36 -6.45 7.51 -1.90
C TYR A 36 -5.55 6.28 -1.91
N CYS A 37 -4.62 6.23 -0.96
CA CYS A 37 -3.81 5.06 -0.66
C CYS A 37 -4.04 4.64 0.79
N LEU A 38 -4.62 3.46 0.99
CA LEU A 38 -4.79 2.83 2.30
C LEU A 38 -3.61 1.88 2.53
N ASP A 39 -2.79 2.14 3.53
CA ASP A 39 -1.91 1.11 4.08
C ASP A 39 -2.73 0.12 4.89
N VAL A 40 -2.77 -1.14 4.45
CA VAL A 40 -3.75 -2.11 4.97
C VAL A 40 -3.33 -2.64 6.34
N ASN A 41 -2.04 -2.71 6.63
CA ASN A 41 -1.55 -3.25 7.90
C ASN A 41 -1.72 -2.26 9.04
N SER A 42 -1.33 -0.99 8.83
CA SER A 42 -1.48 0.10 9.80
C SER A 42 -2.90 0.70 9.82
N GLY A 43 -3.63 0.65 8.71
CA GLY A 43 -4.94 1.29 8.55
C GLY A 43 -4.87 2.79 8.24
N ILE A 44 -3.68 3.34 7.97
CA ILE A 44 -3.48 4.76 7.62
C ILE A 44 -3.96 5.01 6.19
N ILE A 45 -4.62 6.15 5.98
CA ILE A 45 -5.10 6.59 4.66
C ILE A 45 -4.39 7.88 4.27
N HIS A 46 -3.71 7.83 3.14
CA HIS A 46 -3.12 8.97 2.49
C HIS A 46 -4.05 9.47 1.39
N VAL A 47 -4.26 10.77 1.33
CA VAL A 47 -4.84 11.44 0.16
C VAL A 47 -3.66 11.84 -0.71
N ILE A 48 -3.62 11.31 -1.92
CA ILE A 48 -2.47 11.45 -2.82
C ILE A 48 -2.92 12.10 -4.13
N ASP A 49 -1.96 12.60 -4.90
CA ASP A 49 -2.20 13.01 -6.29
C ASP A 49 -2.01 11.85 -7.28
N GLU A 50 -2.22 12.15 -8.56
CA GLU A 50 -2.12 11.17 -9.64
C GLU A 50 -0.69 10.73 -9.94
N LEU A 51 0.31 11.58 -9.71
CA LEU A 51 1.71 11.21 -9.94
C LEU A 51 2.15 10.22 -8.87
N ILE A 52 1.86 10.48 -7.59
CA ILE A 52 2.12 9.55 -6.49
C ILE A 52 1.36 8.24 -6.69
N ASP A 53 0.10 8.28 -7.17
CA ASP A 53 -0.66 7.06 -7.50
C ASP A 53 0.10 6.20 -8.52
N ARG A 54 0.60 6.78 -9.60
CA ARG A 54 1.40 6.05 -10.61
C ARG A 54 2.75 5.59 -10.09
N VAL A 55 3.43 6.39 -9.27
CA VAL A 55 4.69 5.97 -8.62
C VAL A 55 4.43 4.73 -7.76
N LEU A 56 3.37 4.72 -6.97
CA LEU A 56 2.98 3.58 -6.12
C LEU A 56 2.44 2.36 -6.89
N ASP A 57 2.21 2.44 -8.21
CA ASP A 57 1.99 1.24 -9.04
C ASP A 57 3.28 0.44 -9.27
N ILE A 58 4.43 1.07 -9.04
CA ILE A 58 5.76 0.52 -9.36
C ILE A 58 6.61 0.42 -8.10
N TYR A 59 6.64 1.47 -7.28
CA TYR A 59 7.55 1.61 -6.15
C TYR A 59 7.15 0.74 -4.97
N ASP A 60 8.11 -0.04 -4.45
CA ASP A 60 7.95 -0.91 -3.28
C ASP A 60 8.87 -0.53 -2.10
N GLY A 61 9.54 0.63 -2.19
CA GLY A 61 10.54 1.08 -1.20
C GLY A 61 11.95 0.60 -1.48
N THR A 62 12.17 -0.23 -2.51
CA THR A 62 13.49 -0.82 -2.79
C THR A 62 13.93 -0.74 -4.25
N ASN A 63 13.05 -0.26 -5.14
CA ASN A 63 13.19 -0.40 -6.59
C ASN A 63 13.12 0.93 -7.37
N ARG A 64 13.76 1.98 -6.87
CA ARG A 64 13.76 3.32 -7.50
C ARG A 64 14.11 3.29 -9.00
N ASP A 65 15.10 2.49 -9.40
CA ASP A 65 15.49 2.34 -10.82
C ASP A 65 14.33 1.88 -11.72
N ALA A 66 13.41 1.07 -11.19
CA ALA A 66 12.24 0.61 -11.95
C ALA A 66 11.23 1.74 -12.17
N VAL A 67 11.12 2.68 -11.22
CA VAL A 67 10.26 3.87 -11.34
C VAL A 67 10.81 4.77 -12.44
N HIS A 68 12.10 5.10 -12.39
CA HIS A 68 12.76 5.92 -13.41
C HIS A 68 12.66 5.30 -14.80
N ALA A 69 12.94 4.00 -14.92
CA ALA A 69 12.82 3.30 -16.20
C ALA A 69 11.41 3.38 -16.82
N ALA A 70 10.38 3.51 -15.99
CA ALA A 70 8.99 3.55 -16.45
C ALA A 70 8.45 4.98 -16.67
N LEU A 71 8.91 5.97 -15.89
CA LEU A 71 8.28 7.30 -15.81
C LEU A 71 9.13 8.46 -16.34
N ASP A 72 10.45 8.35 -16.41
CA ASP A 72 11.35 9.45 -16.86
C ASP A 72 11.05 9.94 -18.28
N ALA A 73 10.41 9.12 -19.11
CA ALA A 73 10.01 9.51 -20.46
C ALA A 73 8.91 10.59 -20.49
N LYS A 74 8.20 10.80 -19.37
CA LYS A 74 7.02 11.68 -19.29
C LYS A 74 7.05 12.62 -18.08
N GLU A 75 7.70 12.21 -17.00
CA GLU A 75 7.76 12.93 -15.74
C GLU A 75 9.18 13.45 -15.50
N ASP A 76 9.31 14.46 -14.63
CA ASP A 76 10.61 14.99 -14.25
C ASP A 76 11.32 14.05 -13.26
N ALA A 77 12.57 13.71 -13.53
CA ALA A 77 13.33 12.76 -12.72
C ALA A 77 13.60 13.30 -11.29
N VAL A 78 13.79 14.62 -11.13
CA VAL A 78 14.02 15.22 -9.81
C VAL A 78 12.73 15.17 -8.99
N GLU A 79 11.59 15.47 -9.60
CA GLU A 79 10.28 15.34 -8.95
C GLU A 79 9.99 13.89 -8.52
N LEU A 80 10.34 12.90 -9.35
CA LEU A 80 10.22 11.49 -8.99
C LEU A 80 11.10 11.10 -7.80
N ASP A 81 12.35 11.60 -7.75
CA ASP A 81 13.26 11.37 -6.63
C ASP A 81 12.71 12.00 -5.34
N GLU A 82 12.21 13.23 -5.39
CA GLU A 82 11.60 13.92 -4.24
C GLU A 82 10.38 13.14 -3.71
N ILE A 83 9.52 12.65 -4.59
CA ILE A 83 8.39 11.80 -4.21
C ILE A 83 8.87 10.51 -3.54
N MET A 84 9.86 9.82 -4.11
CA MET A 84 10.37 8.58 -3.53
C MET A 84 11.07 8.82 -2.18
N ASP A 85 11.72 9.97 -1.99
CA ASP A 85 12.26 10.39 -0.69
C ASP A 85 11.15 10.56 0.36
N GLU A 86 10.06 11.24 0.03
CA GLU A 86 8.90 11.39 0.92
C GLU A 86 8.26 10.03 1.26
N LEU A 87 8.11 9.15 0.26
CA LEU A 87 7.57 7.80 0.47
C LEU A 87 8.49 6.96 1.37
N ASP A 88 9.81 7.08 1.23
CA ASP A 88 10.76 6.37 2.08
C ASP A 88 10.69 6.83 3.54
N GLU A 89 10.47 8.12 3.79
CA GLU A 89 10.23 8.63 5.14
C GLU A 89 8.97 8.02 5.76
N LEU A 90 7.89 7.91 4.99
CA LEU A 90 6.65 7.26 5.44
C LEU A 90 6.85 5.76 5.70
N ILE A 91 7.60 5.07 4.85
CA ILE A 91 7.92 3.65 5.04
C ILE A 91 8.74 3.45 6.30
N LYS A 92 9.77 4.26 6.49
CA LYS A 92 10.63 4.23 7.68
C LYS A 92 9.86 4.53 8.96
N ALA A 93 8.83 5.37 8.88
CA ALA A 93 7.93 5.66 9.99
C ALA A 93 6.83 4.59 10.20
N GLU A 94 6.83 3.50 9.42
CA GLU A 94 5.78 2.47 9.39
C GLU A 94 4.38 3.04 9.11
N GLN A 95 4.31 4.13 8.33
CA GLN A 95 3.07 4.79 7.91
C GLN A 95 2.65 4.42 6.48
N LEU A 96 3.53 3.74 5.75
CA LEU A 96 3.31 3.20 4.42
C LEU A 96 4.10 1.89 4.29
N PHE A 97 3.52 0.86 3.65
CA PHE A 97 4.07 -0.49 3.64
C PHE A 97 4.43 -1.01 5.05
N ALA A 98 3.56 -0.74 6.03
CA ALA A 98 3.81 -1.13 7.40
C ALA A 98 3.89 -2.67 7.53
N PRO A 99 4.82 -3.20 8.34
CA PRO A 99 4.85 -4.64 8.63
C PRO A 99 3.58 -5.05 9.38
N MET A 100 3.17 -6.31 9.21
CA MET A 100 2.09 -6.85 10.01
C MET A 100 2.55 -6.99 11.47
N SER A 101 1.67 -6.68 12.43
CA SER A 101 1.96 -6.92 13.86
C SER A 101 2.36 -8.37 14.11
N THR A 102 3.43 -8.58 14.87
CA THR A 102 3.94 -9.90 15.25
C THR A 102 2.98 -10.71 16.13
N GLU A 103 2.01 -10.03 16.75
CA GLU A 103 0.93 -10.65 17.52
C GLU A 103 -0.13 -11.27 16.61
N PHE A 104 -0.20 -10.86 15.35
CA PHE A 104 -1.14 -11.40 14.39
C PHE A 104 -0.71 -12.79 13.93
N LYS A 105 -1.56 -13.78 14.23
CA LYS A 105 -1.35 -15.17 13.82
C LYS A 105 -2.40 -15.57 12.81
N LEU A 106 -1.95 -15.84 11.58
CA LEU A 106 -2.81 -16.39 10.55
C LEU A 106 -2.99 -17.88 10.82
N VAL A 107 -4.20 -18.28 11.21
CA VAL A 107 -4.52 -19.69 11.44
C VAL A 107 -4.83 -20.34 10.09
N VAL A 108 -4.01 -21.31 9.70
CA VAL A 108 -4.19 -22.05 8.44
C VAL A 108 -5.56 -22.74 8.44
N GLY A 109 -6.40 -22.40 7.46
CA GLY A 109 -7.76 -22.93 7.31
C GLY A 109 -8.88 -21.94 7.65
N GLU A 110 -8.56 -20.76 8.19
CA GLU A 110 -9.53 -19.68 8.36
C GLU A 110 -9.77 -18.93 7.04
N LYS A 111 -11.00 -18.45 6.85
CA LYS A 111 -11.39 -17.61 5.71
C LYS A 111 -10.58 -16.31 5.72
N PRO A 112 -10.29 -15.72 4.54
CA PRO A 112 -9.58 -14.45 4.44
C PRO A 112 -10.25 -13.37 5.30
N ILE A 113 -9.43 -12.61 6.03
CA ILE A 113 -9.92 -11.48 6.84
C ILE A 113 -10.32 -10.37 5.90
N VAL A 114 -11.56 -9.94 6.03
CA VAL A 114 -12.08 -8.76 5.34
C VAL A 114 -11.90 -7.55 6.25
N LYS A 115 -11.11 -6.56 5.83
CA LYS A 115 -11.04 -5.26 6.53
C LYS A 115 -12.05 -4.32 5.88
N ALA A 116 -12.95 -3.77 6.70
CA ALA A 116 -13.96 -2.81 6.25
C ALA A 116 -13.69 -1.43 6.86
N LEU A 117 -13.64 -0.41 6.00
CA LEU A 117 -13.43 0.98 6.40
C LEU A 117 -14.66 1.83 6.06
N CYS A 118 -15.10 2.65 7.02
CA CYS A 118 -16.18 3.62 6.84
C CYS A 118 -15.61 5.03 6.68
N LEU A 119 -15.80 5.64 5.52
CA LEU A 119 -15.43 7.04 5.29
C LEU A 119 -16.68 7.92 5.38
N ASN A 120 -16.63 8.92 6.27
CA ASN A 120 -17.65 9.96 6.37
C ASN A 120 -17.15 11.23 5.69
N ILE A 121 -17.49 11.39 4.41
CA ILE A 121 -17.11 12.52 3.55
C ILE A 121 -18.33 13.18 2.89
#